data_AF-A0A7J2S2S1-F1
#
_entry.id   AF-A0A7J2S2S1-F1
#
_cell.length_a   1.000
_cell.length_b   1.000
_cell.length_c   1.000
_cell.angle_alpha   90.00
_cell.angle_beta   90.00
_cell.angle_gamma   90.00
#
_symmetry.space_group_name_H-M   'P 1'
#
loop_
_entity.id
_entity.type
_entity.pdbx_description
1 polymer ?
#
loop_
_entity_poly.entity_id
_entity_poly.type
_entity_poly.pdbx_seq_one_letter_code
_entity_poly.pdbx_strand_id
1 'polypeptide(L)'
;MEMEFKLKGSFRCSKEVSDLADLIDDLFKRANETILKKGAPTGKGATANLLRVTSDRVEFEVVSGRYVRAHDAVLRLKKMLSSHLGKEYHIGVREIGVDAFVIRLPSEHPPKKMKIPFVKDISYQDGVIILELDLTLKELEDRVPDRIIRLIEEKIEKESFGGKSEHWELLESSEPRPRVF
;
A
#
# COMPACT_ATOMS: atom_id res chain seq x y z
N MET A 1 13.41 -9.76 4.99
CA MET A 1 12.53 -8.64 5.40
C MET A 1 11.13 -8.87 4.86
N GLU A 2 10.09 -8.37 5.51
CA GLU A 2 8.72 -8.41 4.96
C GLU A 2 8.43 -7.11 4.20
N MET A 3 7.49 -7.17 3.26
CA MET A 3 6.96 -6.02 2.54
C MET A 3 6.38 -4.97 3.50
N GLU A 4 6.74 -3.71 3.29
CA GLU A 4 6.28 -2.57 4.10
C GLU A 4 5.72 -1.45 3.22
N PHE A 5 4.67 -0.82 3.68
CA PHE A 5 4.03 0.33 3.06
C PHE A 5 4.01 1.47 4.07
N LYS A 6 4.47 2.64 3.65
CA LYS A 6 4.46 3.86 4.45
C LYS A 6 3.79 4.98 3.67
N LEU A 7 2.70 5.50 4.20
CA LEU A 7 1.95 6.61 3.62
C LEU A 7 1.94 7.78 4.60
N LYS A 8 2.36 8.95 4.12
CA LYS A 8 2.15 10.23 4.79
C LYS A 8 1.11 11.04 4.03
N GLY A 9 0.20 11.63 4.77
CA GLY A 9 -0.87 12.42 4.18
C GLY A 9 -1.54 13.33 5.18
N SER A 10 -2.53 14.06 4.69
CA SER A 10 -3.33 14.97 5.50
C SER A 10 -4.81 14.84 5.19
N PHE A 11 -5.65 14.86 6.23
CA PHE A 11 -7.09 15.02 6.08
C PHE A 11 -7.44 16.50 6.12
N ARG A 12 -8.26 16.97 5.18
CA ARG A 12 -8.80 18.34 5.19
C ARG A 12 -10.23 18.34 5.73
N CYS A 13 -10.44 19.10 6.81
CA CYS A 13 -11.72 19.21 7.50
C CYS A 13 -12.53 20.41 7.01
N SER A 14 -13.84 20.38 7.25
CA SER A 14 -14.74 21.45 6.82
C SER A 14 -14.71 22.70 7.69
N LYS A 15 -14.25 22.55 8.94
CA LYS A 15 -14.18 23.56 9.99
C LYS A 15 -12.86 23.39 10.73
N GLU A 16 -12.57 24.33 11.62
CA GLU A 16 -11.43 24.27 12.50
C GLU A 16 -11.51 23.09 13.47
N VAL A 17 -10.39 22.38 13.65
CA VAL A 17 -10.25 21.15 14.46
C VAL A 17 -9.06 21.24 15.44
N SER A 18 -8.41 22.40 15.55
CA SER A 18 -7.26 22.61 16.45
C SER A 18 -7.57 22.22 17.90
N ASP A 19 -8.77 22.57 18.36
CA ASP A 19 -9.21 22.34 19.75
C ASP A 19 -9.61 20.87 20.01
N LEU A 20 -9.64 20.04 18.95
CA LEU A 20 -9.99 18.63 19.01
C LEU A 20 -8.77 17.71 18.87
N ALA A 21 -7.55 18.25 19.03
CA ALA A 21 -6.32 17.48 18.86
C ALA A 21 -6.26 16.23 19.74
N ASP A 22 -6.60 16.34 21.03
CA ASP A 22 -6.58 15.22 21.98
C ASP A 22 -7.62 14.14 21.60
N LEU A 23 -8.81 14.57 21.17
CA LEU A 23 -9.86 13.66 20.70
C LEU A 23 -9.42 12.91 19.44
N ILE A 24 -8.78 13.61 18.50
CA ILE A 24 -8.27 13.02 17.26
C ILE A 24 -7.17 12.01 17.61
N ASP A 25 -6.25 12.32 18.51
CA ASP A 25 -5.22 11.38 18.96
C ASP A 25 -5.85 10.10 19.55
N ASP A 26 -6.87 10.25 20.39
CA ASP A 26 -7.60 9.11 20.96
C ASP A 26 -8.39 8.31 19.90
N LEU A 27 -8.88 8.96 18.83
CA LEU A 27 -9.47 8.26 17.69
C LEU A 27 -8.43 7.42 16.94
N PHE A 28 -7.20 7.94 16.77
CA PHE A 28 -6.11 7.21 16.15
C PHE A 28 -5.67 6.00 16.98
N LYS A 29 -5.56 6.15 18.31
CA LYS A 29 -5.28 5.02 19.22
C LYS A 29 -6.37 3.94 19.12
N ARG A 30 -7.64 4.35 19.19
CA ARG A 30 -8.77 3.43 18.99
C ARG A 30 -8.75 2.76 17.61
N ALA A 31 -8.31 3.48 16.56
CA ALA A 31 -8.15 2.93 15.22
C ALA A 31 -7.19 1.74 15.20
N ASN A 32 -6.01 1.95 15.78
CA ASN A 32 -4.91 1.00 15.85
C ASN A 32 -5.32 -0.26 16.62
N GLU A 33 -6.18 -0.12 17.63
CA GLU A 33 -6.66 -1.25 18.43
C GLU A 33 -7.81 -2.01 17.79
N THR A 34 -8.59 -1.37 16.91
CA THR A 34 -9.83 -1.93 16.39
C THR A 34 -9.82 -2.10 14.87
N ILE A 35 -10.11 -1.02 14.12
CA ILE A 35 -10.38 -1.07 12.67
C ILE A 35 -9.16 -1.44 11.82
N LEU A 36 -7.95 -1.11 12.29
CA LEU A 36 -6.71 -1.37 11.56
C LEU A 36 -6.12 -2.76 11.81
N LYS A 37 -6.64 -3.49 12.81
CA LYS A 37 -6.35 -4.91 13.04
C LYS A 37 -7.33 -5.84 12.32
N LYS A 38 -8.54 -5.36 11.96
CA LYS A 38 -9.55 -6.17 11.27
C LYS A 38 -9.04 -6.66 9.91
N GLY A 39 -8.98 -7.97 9.74
CA GLY A 39 -8.52 -8.63 8.52
C GLY A 39 -7.01 -8.92 8.46
N ALA A 40 -6.26 -8.62 9.53
CA ALA A 40 -4.88 -9.05 9.68
C ALA A 40 -4.75 -10.13 10.77
N PRO A 41 -3.77 -11.04 10.65
CA PRO A 41 -3.33 -11.87 11.77
C PRO A 41 -2.90 -11.02 12.99
N THR A 42 -2.92 -11.62 14.17
CA THR A 42 -2.51 -10.97 15.43
C THR A 42 -1.15 -10.30 15.27
N GLY A 43 -1.07 -8.99 15.54
CA GLY A 43 0.16 -8.19 15.46
C GLY A 43 0.58 -7.74 14.05
N LYS A 44 -0.15 -8.10 12.99
CA LYS A 44 0.18 -7.71 11.59
C LYS A 44 -0.76 -6.67 10.98
N GLY A 45 -1.46 -5.91 11.83
CA GLY A 45 -2.35 -4.83 11.41
C GLY A 45 -1.59 -3.59 10.92
N ALA A 46 -2.33 -2.63 10.36
CA ALA A 46 -1.78 -1.30 10.08
C ALA A 46 -1.65 -0.48 11.37
N THR A 47 -0.67 0.40 11.42
CA THR A 47 -0.49 1.38 12.49
C THR A 47 -0.58 2.78 11.90
N ALA A 48 -1.41 3.62 12.50
CA ALA A 48 -1.58 5.02 12.14
C ALA A 48 -1.13 5.91 13.29
N ASN A 49 -0.25 6.85 12.99
CA ASN A 49 0.28 7.82 13.92
C ASN A 49 -0.22 9.20 13.51
N LEU A 50 -0.74 9.96 14.47
CA LEU A 50 -1.03 11.36 14.31
C LEU A 50 0.30 12.13 14.33
N LEU A 51 0.57 12.96 13.33
CA LEU A 51 1.77 13.78 13.28
C LEU A 51 1.49 15.17 13.84
N ARG A 52 0.42 15.81 13.33
CA ARG A 52 0.07 17.18 13.69
C ARG A 52 -1.40 17.46 13.39
N VAL A 53 -2.01 18.28 14.22
CA VAL A 53 -3.30 18.92 13.93
C VAL A 53 -3.06 20.41 13.79
N THR A 54 -3.51 20.98 12.68
CA THR A 54 -3.57 22.43 12.45
C THR A 54 -5.03 22.86 12.34
N SER A 55 -5.29 24.12 11.97
CA SER A 55 -6.65 24.67 11.91
C SER A 55 -7.64 23.76 11.17
N ASP A 56 -7.47 23.51 9.88
CA ASP A 56 -8.37 22.67 9.07
C ASP A 56 -7.73 21.36 8.57
N ARG A 57 -6.54 21.00 9.07
CA ARG A 57 -5.79 19.82 8.59
C ARG A 57 -5.32 18.92 9.72
N VAL A 58 -5.39 17.62 9.46
CA VAL A 58 -4.89 16.55 10.33
C VAL A 58 -3.84 15.77 9.55
N GLU A 59 -2.57 15.97 9.88
CA GLU A 59 -1.43 15.28 9.28
C GLU A 59 -1.20 13.94 9.97
N PHE A 60 -0.97 12.89 9.19
CA PHE A 60 -0.82 11.54 9.68
C PHE A 60 0.23 10.75 8.92
N GLU A 61 0.69 9.68 9.57
CA GLU A 61 1.52 8.65 8.98
C GLU A 61 0.90 7.28 9.21
N VAL A 62 0.77 6.48 8.16
CA VAL A 62 0.31 5.10 8.23
C VAL A 62 1.43 4.17 7.77
N VAL A 63 1.77 3.20 8.62
CA VAL A 63 2.71 2.12 8.32
C VAL A 63 1.97 0.80 8.36
N SER A 64 2.23 -0.06 7.38
CA SER A 64 1.57 -1.35 7.29
C SER A 64 2.37 -2.39 6.51
N GLY A 65 2.03 -3.66 6.71
CA GLY A 65 2.51 -4.77 5.89
C GLY A 65 1.51 -5.19 4.81
N ARG A 66 1.58 -6.47 4.41
CA ARG A 66 0.79 -7.03 3.30
C ARG A 66 -0.73 -7.14 3.52
N TYR A 67 -1.19 -7.20 4.77
CA TYR A 67 -2.58 -7.55 5.12
C TYR A 67 -3.52 -6.34 5.05
N VAL A 68 -3.37 -5.39 5.97
CA VAL A 68 -4.11 -4.12 5.93
C VAL A 68 -3.18 -3.09 5.32
N ARG A 69 -3.17 -3.00 3.99
CA ARG A 69 -2.27 -2.09 3.26
C ARG A 69 -2.57 -0.63 3.58
N ALA A 70 -1.55 0.23 3.49
CA ALA A 70 -1.64 1.63 3.91
C ALA A 70 -2.78 2.40 3.23
N HIS A 71 -3.03 2.15 1.94
CA HIS A 71 -4.10 2.80 1.20
C HIS A 71 -5.50 2.45 1.77
N ASP A 72 -5.76 1.17 2.07
CA ASP A 72 -7.03 0.73 2.67
C ASP A 72 -7.16 1.23 4.12
N ALA A 73 -6.06 1.22 4.88
CA ALA A 73 -6.02 1.78 6.23
C ALA A 73 -6.43 3.26 6.27
N VAL A 74 -5.95 4.08 5.33
CA VAL A 74 -6.34 5.50 5.20
C VAL A 74 -7.83 5.65 4.93
N LEU A 75 -8.39 4.85 4.03
CA LEU A 75 -9.82 4.89 3.72
C LEU A 75 -10.69 4.49 4.93
N ARG A 76 -10.23 3.51 5.73
CA ARG A 76 -10.90 3.13 6.99
C ARG A 76 -10.82 4.23 8.04
N LEU A 77 -9.66 4.87 8.19
CA LEU A 77 -9.46 6.02 9.09
C LEU A 77 -10.39 7.17 8.70
N LYS A 78 -10.42 7.54 7.42
CA LYS A 78 -11.33 8.56 6.87
C LYS A 78 -12.78 8.27 7.28
N LYS A 79 -13.26 7.05 7.06
CA LYS A 79 -14.65 6.66 7.35
C LYS A 79 -14.98 6.80 8.83
N MET A 80 -14.07 6.39 9.70
CA MET A 80 -14.25 6.49 11.14
C MET A 80 -14.22 7.94 11.63
N LEU A 81 -13.22 8.73 11.22
CA LEU A 81 -13.09 10.14 11.57
C LEU A 81 -14.32 10.93 11.08
N SER A 82 -14.72 10.77 9.81
CA SER A 82 -15.90 11.41 9.26
C SER A 82 -17.18 11.05 10.02
N SER A 83 -17.34 9.79 10.44
CA SER A 83 -18.53 9.38 11.19
C SER A 83 -18.56 9.95 12.61
N HIS A 84 -17.42 10.07 13.27
CA HIS A 84 -17.36 10.56 14.65
C HIS A 84 -17.47 12.09 14.69
N LEU A 85 -16.61 12.77 13.93
CA LEU A 85 -16.60 14.23 13.82
C LEU A 85 -17.89 14.78 13.21
N GLY A 86 -18.49 14.06 12.28
CA GLY A 86 -19.75 14.47 11.66
C GLY A 86 -20.95 14.40 12.60
N LYS A 87 -21.00 13.41 13.49
CA LYS A 87 -22.10 13.23 14.45
C LYS A 87 -21.98 14.14 15.67
N GLU A 88 -20.80 14.20 16.27
CA GLU A 88 -20.58 14.91 17.54
C GLU A 88 -20.31 16.40 17.34
N TYR A 89 -19.61 16.77 16.25
CA TYR A 89 -19.10 18.14 16.04
C TYR A 89 -19.61 18.81 14.76
N HIS A 90 -20.39 18.08 13.94
CA HIS A 90 -20.82 18.54 12.62
C HIS A 90 -19.65 19.01 11.73
N ILE A 91 -18.52 18.29 11.79
CA ILE A 91 -17.32 18.52 10.98
C ILE A 91 -17.15 17.35 10.01
N GLY A 92 -17.05 17.65 8.71
CA GLY A 92 -16.80 16.66 7.67
C GLY A 92 -15.34 16.62 7.25
N VAL A 93 -14.82 15.43 6.94
CA VAL A 93 -13.53 15.27 6.24
C VAL A 93 -13.81 15.35 4.74
N ARG A 94 -13.34 16.42 4.09
CA ARG A 94 -13.63 16.74 2.68
C ARG A 94 -12.65 16.07 1.72
N GLU A 95 -11.37 16.12 2.05
CA GLU A 95 -10.30 15.75 1.13
C GLU A 95 -9.21 14.98 1.88
N ILE A 96 -8.49 14.14 1.13
CA ILE A 96 -7.29 13.44 1.59
C ILE A 96 -6.15 13.87 0.68
N GLY A 97 -5.18 14.57 1.25
CA GLY A 97 -3.88 14.80 0.64
C GLY A 97 -2.96 13.60 0.87
N VAL A 98 -2.24 13.18 -0.16
CA VAL A 98 -1.18 12.18 -0.07
C VAL A 98 0.13 12.92 -0.33
N ASP A 99 0.94 13.06 0.69
CA ASP A 99 2.19 13.84 0.61
C ASP A 99 3.34 12.95 0.16
N ALA A 100 3.40 11.72 0.68
CA ALA A 100 4.38 10.72 0.27
C ALA A 100 3.81 9.31 0.45
N PHE A 101 4.02 8.45 -0.55
CA PHE A 101 3.72 7.03 -0.43
C PHE A 101 4.93 6.22 -0.88
N VAL A 102 5.55 5.52 0.08
CA VAL A 102 6.70 4.66 -0.13
C VAL A 102 6.32 3.20 0.08
N ILE A 103 6.73 2.34 -0.85
CA ILE A 103 6.59 0.88 -0.73
C ILE A 103 7.99 0.27 -0.71
N ARG A 104 8.25 -0.59 0.27
CA ARG A 104 9.49 -1.35 0.40
C ARG A 104 9.20 -2.82 0.13
N LEU A 105 9.81 -3.35 -0.93
CA LEU A 105 9.65 -4.74 -1.37
C LEU A 105 11.00 -5.46 -1.24
N PRO A 106 11.08 -6.55 -0.47
CA PRO A 106 12.27 -7.39 -0.48
C PRO A 106 12.42 -8.05 -1.87
N SER A 107 13.59 -7.97 -2.48
CA SER A 107 13.90 -8.60 -3.77
C SER A 107 15.38 -8.97 -3.87
N GLU A 108 15.66 -10.19 -4.30
CA GLU A 108 17.03 -10.66 -4.55
C GLU A 108 17.65 -10.02 -5.80
N HIS A 109 16.81 -9.58 -6.73
CA HIS A 109 17.25 -8.97 -7.99
C HIS A 109 16.86 -7.50 -8.07
N PRO A 110 17.75 -6.64 -8.60
CA PRO A 110 17.42 -5.25 -8.84
C PRO A 110 16.35 -5.13 -9.95
N PRO A 111 15.39 -4.22 -9.81
CA PRO A 111 14.38 -4.02 -10.84
C PRO A 111 15.03 -3.37 -12.06
N LYS A 112 14.70 -3.86 -13.25
CA LYS A 112 15.11 -3.21 -14.49
C LYS A 112 14.53 -1.81 -14.57
N LYS A 113 15.34 -0.83 -15.03
CA LYS A 113 14.88 0.55 -15.24
C LYS A 113 13.67 0.56 -16.16
N MET A 114 12.52 0.98 -15.63
CA MET A 114 11.27 1.07 -16.37
C MET A 114 10.45 2.26 -15.90
N LYS A 115 9.71 2.87 -16.82
CA LYS A 115 8.72 3.89 -16.47
C LYS A 115 7.41 3.20 -16.15
N ILE A 116 6.98 3.33 -14.90
CA ILE A 116 5.67 2.87 -14.43
C ILE A 116 4.82 4.11 -14.21
N PRO A 117 3.57 4.15 -14.69
CA PRO A 117 2.63 5.21 -14.33
C PRO A 117 2.50 5.33 -12.80
N PHE A 118 2.40 6.56 -12.30
CA PHE A 118 2.21 6.88 -10.87
C PHE A 118 3.39 6.54 -9.95
N VAL A 119 4.55 6.15 -10.51
CA VAL A 119 5.79 5.94 -9.75
C VAL A 119 6.75 7.08 -10.06
N LYS A 120 7.12 7.85 -9.03
CA LYS A 120 8.10 8.95 -9.11
C LYS A 120 9.50 8.39 -9.26
N ASP A 121 9.87 7.47 -8.39
CA ASP A 121 11.21 6.91 -8.33
C ASP A 121 11.18 5.42 -7.96
N ILE A 122 12.18 4.69 -8.47
CA ILE A 122 12.43 3.29 -8.18
C ILE A 122 13.91 3.18 -7.84
N SER A 123 14.20 2.86 -6.60
CA SER A 123 15.56 2.62 -6.13
C SER A 123 15.70 1.20 -5.57
N TYR A 124 16.94 0.71 -5.57
CA TYR A 124 17.29 -0.60 -5.04
C TYR A 124 18.50 -0.47 -4.14
N GLN A 125 18.34 -0.85 -2.88
CA GLN A 125 19.37 -0.76 -1.85
C GLN A 125 19.28 -2.00 -0.96
N ASP A 126 20.41 -2.66 -0.71
CA ASP A 126 20.54 -3.77 0.25
C ASP A 126 19.49 -4.89 0.13
N GLY A 127 19.12 -5.30 -1.09
CA GLY A 127 18.11 -6.36 -1.29
C GLY A 127 16.67 -5.88 -1.16
N VAL A 128 16.43 -4.57 -1.17
CA VAL A 128 15.12 -3.95 -1.04
C VAL A 128 14.87 -2.98 -2.19
N ILE A 129 13.75 -3.17 -2.87
CA ILE A 129 13.21 -2.22 -3.84
C ILE A 129 12.39 -1.19 -3.08
N ILE A 130 12.71 0.08 -3.27
CA ILE A 130 12.00 1.22 -2.70
C ILE A 130 11.29 1.93 -3.84
N LEU A 131 9.97 2.00 -3.75
CA LEU A 131 9.11 2.66 -4.72
C LEU A 131 8.53 3.92 -4.09
N GLU A 132 8.72 5.06 -4.75
CA GLU A 132 8.05 6.30 -4.39
C GLU A 132 6.90 6.55 -5.36
N LEU A 133 5.68 6.63 -4.85
CA LEU A 133 4.47 6.77 -5.66
C LEU A 133 3.90 8.19 -5.59
N ASP A 134 3.35 8.64 -6.71
CA ASP A 134 2.52 9.84 -6.81
C ASP A 134 1.07 9.42 -7.04
N LEU A 135 0.27 9.43 -5.98
CA LEU A 135 -1.10 8.95 -6.02
C LEU A 135 -2.01 9.97 -5.37
N THR A 136 -3.16 10.23 -5.98
CA THR A 136 -4.23 10.99 -5.34
C THR A 136 -5.18 10.02 -4.64
N LEU A 137 -6.18 10.57 -3.94
CA LEU A 137 -7.23 9.78 -3.32
C LEU A 137 -7.91 8.81 -4.31
N LYS A 138 -8.14 9.26 -5.55
CA LYS A 138 -8.81 8.44 -6.56
C LYS A 138 -8.02 7.17 -6.86
N GLU A 139 -6.71 7.28 -7.04
CA GLU A 139 -5.87 6.12 -7.31
C GLU A 139 -5.76 5.17 -6.11
N LEU A 140 -5.83 5.69 -4.88
CA LEU A 140 -5.91 4.87 -3.67
C LEU A 140 -7.23 4.08 -3.62
N GLU A 141 -8.36 4.73 -3.95
CA GLU A 141 -9.69 4.08 -4.01
C GLU A 141 -9.75 3.03 -5.13
N ASP A 142 -9.16 3.34 -6.29
CA ASP A 142 -9.06 2.44 -7.44
C ASP A 142 -8.04 1.30 -7.23
N ARG A 143 -7.39 1.18 -6.07
CA ARG A 143 -6.36 0.16 -5.75
C ARG A 143 -5.21 0.13 -6.76
N VAL A 144 -4.79 1.29 -7.25
CA VAL A 144 -3.59 1.42 -8.11
C VAL A 144 -2.32 0.85 -7.44
N PRO A 145 -2.04 1.07 -6.13
CA PRO A 145 -0.86 0.50 -5.47
C PRO A 145 -0.73 -1.02 -5.66
N ASP A 146 -1.85 -1.73 -5.55
CA ASP A 146 -1.89 -3.19 -5.63
C ASP A 146 -1.52 -3.68 -7.03
N ARG A 147 -1.98 -2.96 -8.07
CA ARG A 147 -1.63 -3.26 -9.46
C ARG A 147 -0.17 -3.00 -9.76
N ILE A 148 0.41 -1.94 -9.20
CA ILE A 148 1.83 -1.61 -9.37
C ILE A 148 2.70 -2.72 -8.77
N ILE A 149 2.36 -3.18 -7.57
CA ILE A 149 3.06 -4.28 -6.91
C ILE A 149 2.99 -5.54 -7.77
N ARG A 150 1.79 -5.92 -8.20
CA ARG A 150 1.60 -7.09 -9.06
C ARG A 150 2.42 -6.99 -10.35
N LEU A 151 2.45 -5.83 -10.99
CA LEU A 151 3.24 -5.60 -12.21
C LEU A 151 4.74 -5.77 -11.96
N ILE A 152 5.23 -5.36 -10.79
CA ILE A 152 6.64 -5.49 -10.41
C ILE A 152 6.97 -6.95 -10.08
N GLU A 153 6.13 -7.62 -9.29
CA GLU A 153 6.28 -9.05 -8.98
C GLU A 153 6.28 -9.90 -10.25
N GLU A 154 5.32 -9.71 -11.16
CA GLU A 154 5.26 -10.42 -12.45
C GLU A 154 6.52 -10.20 -13.31
N LYS A 155 7.19 -9.06 -13.17
CA LYS A 155 8.44 -8.77 -13.90
C LYS A 155 9.66 -9.40 -13.25
N ILE A 156 9.75 -9.35 -11.93
CA ILE A 156 10.81 -10.02 -11.18
C ILE A 156 10.73 -11.53 -11.43
N GLU A 157 9.52 -12.09 -11.43
CA GLU A 157 9.30 -13.49 -11.79
C GLU A 157 9.77 -13.78 -13.21
N LYS A 158 9.36 -13.00 -14.21
CA LYS A 158 9.81 -13.20 -15.61
C LYS A 158 11.33 -13.10 -15.80
N GLU A 159 12.02 -12.30 -15.00
CA GLU A 159 13.48 -12.21 -15.03
C GLU A 159 14.15 -13.40 -14.33
N SER A 160 13.55 -13.91 -13.25
CA SER A 160 14.00 -15.11 -12.53
C SER A 160 13.76 -16.38 -13.36
N PHE A 161 12.61 -16.46 -14.03
CA PHE A 161 12.27 -17.44 -15.06
C PHE A 161 12.92 -17.04 -16.39
N GLY A 162 14.26 -16.89 -16.39
CA GLY A 162 15.05 -16.74 -17.60
C GLY A 162 14.63 -17.79 -18.63
N GLY A 163 14.21 -17.31 -19.80
CA GLY A 163 13.56 -18.09 -20.84
C GLY A 163 14.18 -19.47 -21.03
N LYS A 164 13.44 -20.51 -20.65
CA LYS A 164 13.67 -21.86 -21.13
C LYS A 164 12.48 -22.19 -22.02
N SER A 165 12.81 -22.32 -23.30
CA SER A 165 12.24 -23.27 -24.26
C SER A 165 11.20 -24.17 -23.60
N GLU A 166 9.95 -24.06 -24.07
CA GLU A 166 8.81 -24.94 -23.83
C GLU A 166 8.87 -25.78 -22.54
N HIS A 167 8.03 -25.45 -21.56
CA HIS A 167 7.81 -26.32 -20.40
C HIS A 167 7.04 -27.57 -20.85
N TRP A 168 7.74 -28.54 -21.41
CA TRP A 168 7.20 -29.81 -21.86
C TRP A 168 7.62 -30.92 -20.88
N GLU A 169 6.63 -31.64 -20.36
CA GLU A 169 6.82 -32.82 -19.52
C GLU A 169 6.32 -34.03 -20.30
N LEU A 170 7.23 -34.94 -20.66
CA LEU A 170 6.90 -36.16 -21.40
C LEU A 170 6.18 -37.14 -20.48
N LEU A 171 4.86 -37.26 -20.64
CA LEU A 171 4.08 -38.22 -19.87
C LEU A 171 4.28 -39.66 -20.35
N GLU A 172 4.38 -39.88 -21.66
CA GLU A 172 4.58 -41.20 -22.26
C GLU A 172 5.14 -41.08 -23.69
N SER A 173 6.16 -41.88 -24.03
CA SER A 173 6.69 -42.00 -25.40
C SER A 173 6.75 -43.47 -25.81
N SER A 174 6.20 -43.79 -26.97
CA SER A 174 6.32 -45.12 -27.58
C SER A 174 7.76 -45.44 -27.96
N GLU A 175 8.09 -46.73 -28.07
CA GLU A 175 9.40 -47.18 -28.54
C GLU A 175 9.72 -46.66 -29.97
N PRO A 176 10.98 -46.27 -30.25
CA PRO A 176 11.38 -45.82 -31.57
C PRO A 176 11.11 -46.88 -32.64
N ARG A 177 10.26 -46.56 -33.62
CA ARG A 177 9.99 -47.45 -34.75
C ARG A 177 11.00 -47.23 -35.88
N PRO A 178 11.32 -48.26 -36.69
CA PRO A 178 12.19 -48.09 -37.85
C PRO A 178 11.63 -47.01 -38.77
N ARG A 179 12.45 -46.01 -39.11
CA ARG A 179 12.07 -45.00 -40.10
C ARG A 179 12.15 -45.63 -41.48
N VAL A 180 11.01 -45.80 -42.13
CA VAL A 180 10.90 -46.35 -43.49
C VAL A 180 10.69 -45.20 -44.48
N PHE A 181 11.52 -44.16 -44.42
CA PHE A 181 11.68 -43.09 -45.44
C PHE A 181 13.00 -42.37 -45.20
#